data_AF-A0A328BPV4-F1
#
_entry.id   AF-A0A328BPV4-F1
#
_cell.length_a   1.000
_cell.length_b   1.000
_cell.length_c   1.000
_cell.angle_alpha   90.00
_cell.angle_beta   90.00
_cell.angle_gamma   90.00
#
_symmetry.space_group_name_H-M   'P 1'
#
loop_
_entity.id
_entity.type
_entity.pdbx_description
1 polymer ?
#
loop_
_entity_poly.entity_id
_entity_poly.type
_entity_poly.pdbx_seq_one_letter_code
_entity_poly.pdbx_strand_id
1 'polypeptide(L)'
;MLLDFEGIMLNGEVWLNGQKIGRTDYGYLGFESDIAAVLRYDADNVVAVRASTGETGSSRWYTGGGLFRDVHLVVKDTLHNGFAMAILRAGQKAGL
;
A
#
# COMPACT_ATOMS: atom_id res chain seq x y z
N MET A 1 8.04 11.63 1.98
CA MET A 1 8.09 10.28 2.60
C MET A 1 7.12 9.44 1.81
N LEU A 2 7.52 8.29 1.27
CA LEU A 2 6.67 7.55 0.34
C LEU A 2 6.20 6.24 0.96
N LEU A 3 4.96 5.88 0.67
CA LEU A 3 4.47 4.53 0.85
C LEU A 3 4.42 3.87 -0.53
N ASP A 4 5.18 2.81 -0.70
CA ASP A 4 5.33 2.08 -1.96
C ASP A 4 4.67 0.71 -1.84
N PHE A 5 3.77 0.40 -2.78
CA PHE A 5 3.11 -0.89 -2.88
C PHE A 5 3.54 -1.54 -4.19
N GLU A 6 4.21 -2.69 -4.12
CA GLU A 6 4.66 -3.39 -5.33
C GLU A 6 3.53 -4.14 -6.06
N GLY A 7 2.40 -4.37 -5.38
CA GLY A 7 1.21 -4.99 -5.97
C GLY A 7 0.08 -5.26 -4.99
N ILE A 8 -1.16 -5.01 -5.43
CA ILE A 8 -2.40 -5.29 -4.68
C ILE A 8 -3.38 -6.00 -5.62
N MET A 9 -3.68 -7.27 -5.39
CA MET A 9 -4.51 -8.07 -6.32
C MET A 9 -6.02 -7.92 -6.01
N LEU A 10 -6.91 -7.52 -6.93
CA LEU A 10 -6.73 -6.97 -8.29
C LEU A 10 -6.94 -5.44 -8.28
N ASN A 11 -8.01 -4.99 -7.64
CA ASN A 11 -8.31 -3.57 -7.41
C ASN A 11 -7.92 -3.23 -5.97
N GLY A 12 -7.13 -2.18 -5.79
CA GLY A 12 -6.61 -1.73 -4.52
C GLY A 12 -6.98 -0.28 -4.23
N GLU A 13 -7.39 0.00 -3.00
CA GLU A 13 -7.52 1.36 -2.48
C GLU A 13 -6.80 1.47 -1.14
N VAL A 14 -6.11 2.59 -0.93
CA VAL A 14 -5.29 2.81 0.27
C VAL A 14 -5.65 4.13 0.93
N TRP A 15 -5.80 4.07 2.25
CA TRP A 15 -6.02 5.22 3.12
C TRP A 15 -4.93 5.30 4.19
N LEU A 16 -4.61 6.53 4.58
CA LEU A 16 -3.78 6.85 5.73
C LEU A 16 -4.59 7.76 6.64
N ASN A 17 -4.78 7.35 7.91
CA ASN A 17 -5.55 8.10 8.91
C ASN A 17 -6.96 8.48 8.44
N GLY A 18 -7.58 7.64 7.62
CA GLY A 18 -8.91 7.85 7.02
C GLY A 18 -8.93 8.67 5.72
N GLN A 19 -7.81 9.27 5.31
CA GLN A 19 -7.69 9.99 4.04
C GLN A 19 -7.20 9.06 2.92
N LYS A 20 -7.87 9.05 1.76
CA LYS A 20 -7.45 8.25 0.61
C LYS A 20 -6.14 8.81 0.03
N ILE A 21 -5.13 7.96 -0.09
CA ILE A 21 -3.80 8.34 -0.58
C ILE A 21 -3.45 7.73 -1.93
N GLY A 22 -4.10 6.62 -2.31
CA GLY A 22 -3.79 5.95 -3.57
C GLY A 22 -4.82 4.89 -3.97
N ARG A 23 -4.70 4.43 -5.21
CA ARG A 23 -5.48 3.32 -5.76
C ARG A 23 -4.75 2.68 -6.93
N THR A 24 -5.08 1.42 -7.21
CA THR A 24 -4.74 0.72 -8.45
C THR A 24 -5.96 -0.05 -8.94
N ASP A 25 -6.16 -0.06 -10.26
CA ASP A 25 -7.18 -0.90 -10.93
C ASP A 25 -6.52 -2.10 -11.62
N TYR A 26 -5.22 -2.34 -11.36
CA TYR A 26 -4.49 -3.42 -11.98
C TYR A 26 -3.44 -4.02 -11.03
N GLY A 27 -3.71 -5.22 -10.55
CA GLY A 27 -2.98 -5.76 -9.41
C GLY A 27 -1.52 -6.14 -9.62
N TYR A 28 -1.05 -6.20 -10.87
CA TYR A 28 0.35 -6.50 -11.17
C TYR A 28 1.25 -5.27 -11.21
N LEU A 29 0.67 -4.06 -11.18
CA LEU A 29 1.42 -2.80 -11.13
C LEU A 29 1.55 -2.33 -9.69
N GLY A 30 2.75 -1.85 -9.39
CA GLY A 30 3.01 -1.10 -8.17
C GLY A 30 2.63 0.37 -8.31
N PHE A 31 2.52 1.05 -7.18
CA PHE A 31 2.36 2.50 -7.13
C PHE A 31 2.92 3.07 -5.82
N GLU A 32 3.34 4.33 -5.88
CA GLU A 32 3.83 5.09 -4.74
C GLU A 32 2.82 6.17 -4.34
N SER A 33 2.82 6.55 -3.07
CA SER A 33 2.05 7.70 -2.56
C SER A 33 2.93 8.53 -1.63
N ASP A 34 3.07 9.83 -1.90
CA ASP A 34 3.73 10.74 -0.96
C ASP A 34 2.79 11.06 0.20
N ILE A 35 3.22 10.68 1.40
CA ILE A 35 2.45 10.79 2.64
C ILE A 35 3.01 11.86 3.57
N ALA A 36 4.07 12.58 3.18
CA ALA A 36 4.76 13.53 4.06
C ALA A 36 3.83 14.59 4.67
N ALA A 37 2.85 15.05 3.89
CA ALA A 37 1.93 16.11 4.28
C ALA A 37 0.78 15.65 5.20
N VAL A 38 0.51 14.34 5.29
CA VAL A 38 -0.65 13.78 6.01
C VAL A 38 -0.26 12.86 7.17
N LEU A 39 1.05 12.67 7.37
CA LEU A 39 1.60 11.88 8.47
C LEU A 39 1.43 12.62 9.80
N ARG A 40 1.09 11.87 10.86
CA ARG A 40 1.12 12.35 12.25
C ARG A 40 2.45 11.97 12.87
N TYR A 41 3.35 12.92 13.12
CA TYR A 41 4.72 12.61 13.56
C TYR A 41 4.82 12.25 15.05
N ASP A 42 3.81 12.64 15.84
CA ASP A 42 3.73 12.50 17.29
C ASP A 42 2.65 11.50 17.73
N ALA A 43 2.07 10.75 16.79
CA ALA A 43 1.00 9.78 17.05
C ALA A 43 1.07 8.58 16.11
N ASP A 44 0.34 7.53 16.46
CA ASP A 44 0.19 6.36 15.59
C ASP A 44 -0.47 6.74 14.27
N ASN A 45 0.07 6.18 13.19
CA ASN A 45 -0.48 6.29 11.85
C ASN A 45 -1.09 4.96 11.44
N VAL A 46 -2.32 4.99 10.93
CA VAL A 46 -3.02 3.79 10.49
C VAL A 46 -3.16 3.81 8.98
N VAL A 47 -2.52 2.83 8.33
CA VAL A 47 -2.72 2.54 6.91
C VAL A 47 -3.81 1.48 6.79
N ALA A 48 -4.86 1.78 6.04
CA ALA A 48 -5.92 0.84 5.70
C ALA A 48 -5.88 0.53 4.20
N VAL A 49 -5.99 -0.75 3.85
CA VAL A 49 -5.99 -1.21 2.47
C VAL A 49 -7.25 -2.00 2.20
N ARG A 50 -7.99 -1.63 1.16
CA ARG A 50 -9.05 -2.45 0.58
C ARG A 50 -8.51 -3.12 -0.67
N ALA A 51 -8.50 -4.45 -0.67
CA ALA A 51 -8.18 -5.24 -1.84
C ALA A 51 -9.43 -6.01 -2.29
N SER A 52 -9.74 -5.96 -3.57
CA SER A 52 -10.82 -6.73 -4.18
C SER A 52 -10.28 -7.51 -5.36
N THR A 53 -10.57 -8.81 -5.41
CA THR A 53 -10.20 -9.69 -6.53
C THR A 53 -11.14 -9.55 -7.74
N GLY A 54 -12.02 -8.54 -7.74
CA GLY A 54 -13.02 -8.35 -8.78
C GLY A 54 -14.10 -9.42 -8.77
N GLU A 55 -14.79 -9.56 -9.89
CA GLU A 55 -15.82 -10.60 -10.08
C GLU A 55 -15.21 -11.99 -10.31
N THR A 56 -15.96 -13.03 -9.98
CA THR A 56 -15.57 -14.42 -10.25
C THR A 56 -15.36 -14.63 -11.75
N GLY A 57 -14.22 -15.22 -12.13
CA GLY A 57 -13.89 -15.47 -13.55
C GLY A 57 -13.17 -14.31 -14.26
N SER A 58 -12.79 -13.26 -13.52
CA SER A 58 -12.00 -12.11 -14.02
C SER A 58 -10.58 -12.47 -14.50
N SER A 59 -10.13 -13.71 -14.30
CA SER A 59 -8.83 -14.20 -14.77
C SER A 59 -8.92 -15.62 -15.31
N ARG A 60 -8.07 -15.93 -16.30
CA ARG A 60 -7.93 -17.27 -16.89
C ARG A 60 -7.10 -18.23 -16.03
N TRP A 61 -6.46 -17.72 -14.97
CA TRP A 61 -5.62 -18.47 -14.03
C TRP A 61 -5.84 -17.97 -12.60
N TYR A 62 -5.41 -18.76 -11.63
CA TYR A 62 -5.40 -18.37 -10.23
C TYR A 62 -4.48 -17.15 -10.00
N THR A 63 -5.02 -16.08 -9.44
CA THR A 63 -4.29 -14.82 -9.21
C THR A 63 -3.88 -14.59 -7.76
N GLY A 64 -4.47 -15.32 -6.81
CA GLY A 64 -4.42 -14.95 -5.40
C GLY A 64 -5.28 -13.71 -5.11
N GLY A 65 -5.04 -13.07 -3.96
CA GLY A 65 -5.77 -11.88 -3.51
C GLY A 65 -5.02 -11.11 -2.43
N GLY A 66 -5.35 -9.83 -2.29
CA GLY A 66 -4.77 -8.99 -1.23
C GLY A 66 -3.40 -8.40 -1.55
N LEU A 67 -2.66 -8.06 -0.50
CA LEU A 67 -1.27 -7.61 -0.55
C LEU A 67 -0.37 -8.82 -0.78
N PHE A 68 -0.10 -9.15 -2.04
CA PHE A 68 0.67 -10.34 -2.41
C PHE A 68 2.15 -10.05 -2.70
N ARG A 69 2.54 -8.77 -2.70
CA ARG A 69 3.93 -8.30 -2.81
C ARG A 69 4.26 -7.35 -1.66
N ASP A 70 5.53 -6.97 -1.59
CA ASP A 70 6.04 -6.14 -0.52
C ASP A 70 5.44 -4.73 -0.53
N VAL A 71 5.42 -4.15 0.66
CA VAL A 71 5.05 -2.77 0.92
C VAL A 71 6.20 -2.12 1.66
N HIS A 72 6.63 -0.95 1.19
CA HIS A 72 7.78 -0.25 1.73
C HIS A 72 7.41 1.14 2.24
N LEU A 73 7.99 1.52 3.38
CA LEU A 73 8.07 2.90 3.80
C LEU A 73 9.43 3.46 3.39
N VAL A 74 9.40 4.47 2.54
CA VAL A 74 10.57 5.12 1.96
C VAL A 74 10.78 6.47 2.63
N VAL A 75 11.90 6.60 3.34
CA VAL A 75 12.30 7.86 3.98
C VAL A 75 13.50 8.42 3.21
N LYS A 76 13.32 9.62 2.63
CA LYS A 76 14.35 10.36 1.92
C LYS A 76 14.71 11.60 2.73
N ASP A 77 16.01 11.85 2.91
CA ASP A 77 16.48 13.13 3.44
C ASP A 77 16.30 14.22 2.37
N THR A 78 15.95 15.44 2.79
CA THR A 78 15.75 16.58 1.89
C THR A 78 17.09 17.16 1.41
N LEU A 79 18.18 16.93 2.15
CA LEU A 79 19.49 17.54 1.90
C LEU A 79 20.59 16.58 1.44
N HIS A 80 20.38 15.27 1.52
CA HIS A 80 21.33 14.27 1.05
C HIS A 80 20.61 13.18 0.28
N ASN A 81 21.23 12.67 -0.79
CA ASN A 81 20.77 11.54 -1.60
C ASN A 81 20.68 10.20 -0.83
N GLY A 82 20.59 10.24 0.52
CA GLY A 82 20.43 9.10 1.39
C GLY A 82 19.02 8.53 1.29
N PHE A 83 18.95 7.24 0.99
CA PHE A 83 17.73 6.47 0.85
C PHE A 83 17.64 5.46 1.97
N ALA A 84 16.67 5.62 2.88
CA ALA A 84 16.37 4.64 3.91
C ALA A 84 15.06 3.92 3.58
N MET A 85 15.13 2.58 3.50
CA MET A 85 13.98 1.72 3.24
C MET A 85 13.65 0.89 4.46
N ALA A 86 12.39 0.92 4.87
CA ALA A 86 11.84 -0.04 5.81
C ALA A 86 10.80 -0.92 5.10
N ILE A 87 10.93 -2.23 5.21
CA ILE A 87 9.92 -3.17 4.74
C ILE A 87 8.81 -3.24 5.80
N LEU A 88 7.59 -2.90 5.43
CA LEU A 88 6.42 -3.03 6.29
C LEU A 88 5.78 -4.39 6.03
N ARG A 89 5.78 -5.26 7.04
CA ARG A 89 4.98 -6.50 6.99
C ARG A 89 3.57 -6.18 7.47
N ALA A 90 2.61 -6.23 6.55
CA ALA A 90 1.21 -6.02 6.90
C ALA A 90 0.70 -7.16 7.79
N GLY A 91 0.20 -6.82 8.99
CA GLY A 91 -0.56 -7.75 9.82
C GLY A 91 -2.02 -7.76 9.39
N GLN A 92 -2.53 -8.88 8.89
CA GLN A 92 -3.96 -9.02 8.61
C GLN A 92 -4.73 -9.27 9.90
N LYS A 93 -5.62 -8.35 10.30
CA LYS A 93 -6.67 -8.68 11.26
C LYS A 93 -7.86 -9.25 10.48
N ALA A 94 -8.04 -10.56 10.54
CA ALA A 94 -9.28 -11.18 10.11
C ALA A 94 -10.39 -10.77 11.09
N GLY A 95 -11.39 -10.02 10.61
CA GLY A 95 -12.64 -9.82 11.32
C GLY A 95 -13.50 -11.06 11.18
N LEU A 96 -14.12 -11.50 12.28
CA LEU A 96 -15.26 -12.43 12.29
C LEU A 96 -16.48 -11.80 11.60
#